data_AF-A0A369UNW5-F1
#
_entry.id   AF-A0A369UNW5-F1
#
_cell.length_a   1.000
_cell.length_b   1.000
_cell.length_c   1.000
_cell.angle_alpha   90.00
_cell.angle_beta   90.00
_cell.angle_gamma   90.00
#
_symmetry.space_group_name_H-M   'P 1'
#
loop_
_entity.id
_entity.type
_entity.pdbx_description
1 polymer ?
#
loop_
_entity_poly.entity_id
_entity_poly.type
_entity_poly.pdbx_seq_one_letter_code
_entity_poly.pdbx_strand_id
1 'polypeptide(L)'
;MAKTNSTVEQHPSAEFNPLSRYFLTEGTLVGPHEESLTTLTGMLTGVLTLVRILATSESFRELRDTNQYQEPEEMPFNPMTTEGLFMALHFLTERAESVSLGLLEKQQKQKS
;
A
#
# COMPACT_ATOMS: atom_id res chain seq x y z
N MET A 1 29.22 43.47 -11.17
CA MET A 1 27.99 42.89 -10.59
C MET A 1 27.82 41.50 -11.17
N ALA A 2 28.19 40.45 -10.43
CA ALA A 2 28.08 39.07 -10.88
C ALA A 2 26.72 38.51 -10.42
N LYS A 3 25.91 38.03 -11.38
CA LYS A 3 24.70 37.25 -11.10
C LYS A 3 25.13 35.83 -10.72
N THR A 4 24.88 35.44 -9.48
CA THR A 4 25.03 34.05 -9.04
C THR A 4 23.81 33.27 -9.50
N ASN A 5 23.98 32.43 -10.52
CA ASN A 5 23.00 31.42 -10.89
C ASN A 5 23.01 30.34 -9.81
N SER A 6 22.04 30.37 -8.91
CA SER A 6 21.73 29.25 -8.03
C SER A 6 21.04 28.18 -8.88
N THR A 7 21.81 27.18 -9.30
CA THR A 7 21.29 25.94 -9.86
C THR A 7 20.52 25.22 -8.76
N VAL A 8 19.21 25.41 -8.73
CA VAL A 8 18.32 24.57 -7.92
C VAL A 8 18.31 23.22 -8.61
N GLU A 9 19.02 22.24 -8.03
CA GLU A 9 18.85 20.84 -8.43
C GLU A 9 17.38 20.48 -8.21
N GLN A 10 16.65 20.34 -9.31
CA GLN A 10 15.30 19.80 -9.30
C GLN A 10 15.39 18.33 -8.91
N HIS A 11 15.16 18.05 -7.62
CA HIS A 11 14.85 16.71 -7.17
C HIS A 11 13.63 16.20 -7.95
N PRO A 12 13.66 14.97 -8.50
CA PRO A 12 12.51 14.41 -9.20
C PRO A 12 11.33 14.41 -8.24
N SER A 13 10.21 14.92 -8.72
CA SER A 13 8.93 15.06 -8.04
C SER A 13 8.53 13.75 -7.37
N ALA A 14 8.89 13.58 -6.11
CA ALA A 14 8.32 12.56 -5.25
C ALA A 14 6.86 12.98 -5.04
N GLU A 15 5.91 12.26 -5.64
CA GLU A 15 4.50 12.43 -5.33
C GLU A 15 4.31 12.19 -3.83
N PHE A 16 4.02 13.26 -3.10
CA PHE A 16 3.78 13.20 -1.67
C PHE A 16 2.35 12.69 -1.42
N ASN A 17 2.25 11.58 -0.70
CA ASN A 17 0.99 11.12 -0.10
C ASN A 17 0.51 12.16 0.96
N PRO A 18 -0.82 12.34 1.18
CA PRO A 18 -1.38 13.20 2.23
C PRO A 18 -0.87 12.95 3.68
N LEU A 19 -0.13 11.87 3.92
CA LEU A 19 0.55 11.50 5.18
C LEU A 19 2.07 11.71 5.12
N SER A 20 2.56 12.48 4.16
CA SER A 20 3.98 12.83 4.00
C SER A 20 4.95 11.66 3.87
N ARG A 21 4.49 10.52 3.34
CA ARG A 21 5.34 9.36 3.07
C ARG A 21 5.77 9.33 1.62
N TYR A 22 7.06 9.07 1.39
CA TYR A 22 7.62 8.86 0.06
C TYR A 22 7.03 7.58 -0.56
N PHE A 23 6.48 7.69 -1.77
CA PHE A 23 6.37 6.54 -2.64
C PHE A 23 7.73 6.30 -3.31
N LEU A 24 8.14 5.04 -3.41
CA LEU A 24 9.19 4.67 -4.36
C LEU A 24 8.55 4.76 -5.75
N THR A 25 8.76 5.90 -6.42
CA THR A 25 8.28 6.15 -7.78
C THR A 25 9.17 5.43 -8.81
N GLU A 26 8.56 5.07 -9.94
CA GLU A 26 9.26 4.49 -11.10
C GLU A 26 10.51 5.32 -11.44
N GLY A 27 11.65 4.65 -11.63
CA GLY A 27 12.95 5.29 -11.94
C GLY A 27 13.86 5.59 -10.74
N THR A 28 13.45 5.30 -9.50
CA THR A 28 14.32 5.44 -8.30
C THR A 28 15.20 4.21 -8.03
N LEU A 29 14.91 3.07 -8.64
CA LEU A 29 15.56 1.78 -8.38
C LEU A 29 16.49 1.38 -9.52
N VAL A 30 17.57 0.66 -9.20
CA VAL A 30 18.60 0.28 -10.17
C VAL A 30 18.23 -1.08 -10.79
N GLY A 31 17.20 -1.05 -11.64
CA GLY A 31 16.89 -2.14 -12.56
C GLY A 31 15.58 -2.90 -12.31
N PRO A 32 15.12 -3.67 -13.32
CA PRO A 32 13.76 -4.21 -13.38
C PRO A 32 13.45 -5.27 -12.30
N HIS A 33 14.48 -5.92 -11.74
CA HIS A 33 14.32 -6.88 -10.65
C HIS A 33 14.10 -6.19 -9.29
N GLU A 34 14.84 -5.11 -9.00
CA GLU A 34 14.67 -4.32 -7.78
C GLU A 34 13.32 -3.59 -7.77
N GLU A 35 12.89 -3.10 -8.93
CA GLU A 35 11.57 -2.49 -9.14
C GLU A 35 10.43 -3.49 -8.88
N SER A 36 10.55 -4.71 -9.40
CA SER A 36 9.55 -5.76 -9.20
C SER A 36 9.46 -6.21 -7.72
N LEU A 37 10.60 -6.36 -7.04
CA LEU A 37 10.63 -6.71 -5.61
C LEU A 37 10.07 -5.60 -4.72
N THR A 38 10.41 -4.34 -5.03
CA THR A 38 9.88 -3.18 -4.31
C THR A 38 8.38 -3.07 -4.50
N THR A 39 7.90 -3.25 -5.73
CA THR A 39 6.47 -3.28 -6.06
C THR A 39 5.76 -4.36 -5.25
N LEU A 40 6.29 -5.59 -5.22
CA LEU A 40 5.73 -6.67 -4.42
C LEU A 40 5.69 -6.34 -2.92
N THR A 41 6.77 -5.74 -2.39
CA THR A 41 6.84 -5.30 -1.00
C THR A 41 5.78 -4.24 -0.68
N GLY A 42 5.59 -3.28 -1.59
CA GLY A 42 4.54 -2.26 -1.47
C GLY A 42 3.14 -2.87 -1.46
N MET A 43 2.87 -3.81 -2.37
CA MET A 43 1.59 -4.53 -2.43
C MET A 43 1.31 -5.31 -1.15
N LEU A 44 2.27 -6.10 -0.65
CA LEU A 44 2.15 -6.86 0.59
C LEU A 44 1.94 -5.95 1.81
N THR A 45 2.60 -4.80 1.83
CA THR A 45 2.39 -3.78 2.88
C THR A 45 0.96 -3.24 2.83
N GLY A 46 0.44 -2.97 1.62
CA GLY A 46 -0.95 -2.57 1.42
C GLY A 46 -1.94 -3.63 1.90
N VAL A 47 -1.74 -4.90 1.53
CA VAL A 47 -2.53 -6.05 2.00
C VAL A 47 -2.57 -6.11 3.53
N LEU A 48 -1.40 -6.08 4.18
CA LEU A 48 -1.30 -6.13 5.63
C LEU A 48 -2.05 -4.96 6.30
N THR A 49 -1.96 -3.77 5.70
CA THR A 49 -2.63 -2.57 6.21
C THR A 49 -4.16 -2.72 6.11
N LEU A 50 -4.68 -3.18 4.97
CA LEU A 50 -6.11 -3.43 4.77
C LEU A 50 -6.65 -4.49 5.73
N VAL A 51 -5.92 -5.60 5.92
CA VAL A 51 -6.29 -6.64 6.89
C VAL A 51 -6.39 -6.06 8.31
N ARG A 52 -5.44 -5.22 8.73
CA ARG A 52 -5.47 -4.58 10.05
C ARG A 52 -6.67 -3.64 10.20
N ILE A 53 -6.98 -2.86 9.17
CA ILE A 53 -8.14 -1.96 9.17
C ILE A 53 -9.43 -2.76 9.34
N LEU A 54 -9.61 -3.84 8.58
CA LEU A 54 -10.79 -4.70 8.64
C LEU A 54 -10.89 -5.40 10.01
N ALA A 55 -9.80 -5.96 10.52
CA ALA A 55 -9.78 -6.62 11.84
C ALA A 55 -10.10 -5.64 12.98
N THR A 56 -9.60 -4.40 12.91
CA THR A 56 -9.91 -3.36 13.90
C THR A 56 -11.40 -2.99 13.85
N SER A 57 -11.98 -2.92 12.65
CA SER A 57 -13.42 -2.71 12.48
C SER A 57 -14.25 -3.87 13.01
N GLU A 58 -13.76 -5.10 12.94
CA GLU A 58 -14.45 -6.27 13.50
C GLU A 58 -14.42 -6.25 15.04
N SER A 59 -13.25 -6.03 15.64
CA SER A 59 -13.12 -5.87 17.09
C SER A 59 -13.99 -4.75 17.66
N PHE A 60 -14.14 -3.65 16.92
CA PHE A 60 -15.05 -2.56 17.30
C PHE A 60 -16.51 -3.02 17.36
N ARG A 61 -16.95 -3.81 16.37
CA ARG A 61 -18.33 -4.36 16.32
C ARG A 61 -18.58 -5.29 17.50
N GLU A 62 -17.63 -6.19 17.78
CA GLU A 62 -17.71 -7.11 18.92
C GLU A 62 -17.79 -6.37 20.27
N LEU A 63 -16.98 -5.32 20.45
CA LEU A 63 -16.98 -4.51 21.67
C LEU A 63 -18.32 -3.79 21.86
N ARG A 64 -18.88 -3.21 20.79
CA ARG A 64 -20.19 -2.56 20.82
C ARG A 64 -21.30 -3.54 21.17
N ASP A 65 -21.31 -4.72 20.54
CA ASP A 65 -22.36 -5.73 20.77
C ASP A 65 -22.30 -6.28 22.21
N THR A 66 -21.13 -6.22 22.84
CA THR A 66 -20.92 -6.57 24.26
C THR A 66 -21.35 -5.45 25.22
N ASN A 67 -21.17 -4.17 24.83
CA ASN A 67 -21.55 -3.00 25.64
C ASN A 67 -23.00 -2.56 25.37
N GLN A 68 -23.97 -3.28 25.96
CA GLN A 68 -25.42 -3.02 25.82
C GLN A 68 -25.92 -1.65 26.36
N TYR A 69 -25.06 -0.84 26.99
CA TYR A 69 -25.45 0.38 27.72
C TYR A 69 -24.83 1.69 27.18
N GLN A 70 -24.07 1.66 26.08
CA GLN A 70 -23.58 2.88 25.42
C GLN A 70 -24.47 3.25 24.24
N GLU A 71 -24.66 4.55 24.00
CA GLU A 71 -25.26 5.04 22.75
C GLU A 71 -24.56 4.40 21.55
N PRO A 72 -25.27 4.10 20.45
CA PRO A 72 -24.66 3.46 19.30
C PRO A 72 -23.55 4.35 18.75
N GLU A 73 -22.29 4.00 19.03
CA GLU A 73 -21.15 4.62 18.37
C GLU A 73 -21.28 4.38 16.86
N GLU A 74 -21.03 5.42 16.06
CA GLU A 74 -21.03 5.30 14.61
C GLU A 74 -20.05 4.21 14.19
N MET A 75 -20.52 3.29 13.34
CA MET A 75 -19.68 2.24 12.82
C MET A 75 -18.47 2.85 12.09
N PRO A 76 -17.24 2.33 12.30
CA PRO A 76 -16.04 2.93 11.75
C PRO A 76 -16.10 2.99 10.22
N PHE A 77 -16.80 2.05 9.59
CA PHE A 77 -17.06 2.02 8.17
C PHE A 77 -18.53 1.73 7.88
N ASN A 78 -19.10 2.46 6.91
CA ASN A 78 -20.40 2.11 6.35
C ASN A 78 -20.28 0.81 5.50
N PRO A 79 -21.41 0.17 5.15
CA PRO A 79 -21.40 -1.08 4.38
C PRO A 79 -20.66 -0.99 3.04
N MET A 80 -20.84 0.10 2.29
CA MET A 80 -20.22 0.31 0.99
C MET A 80 -18.70 0.42 1.09
N THR A 81 -18.20 1.14 2.10
CA THR A 81 -16.76 1.22 2.39
C THR A 81 -16.20 -0.13 2.80
N THR A 82 -16.93 -0.90 3.59
CA THR A 82 -16.52 -2.26 4.00
C THR A 82 -16.36 -3.17 2.79
N GLU A 83 -17.35 -3.20 1.90
CA GLU A 83 -17.30 -3.99 0.67
C GLU A 83 -16.16 -3.55 -0.27
N GLY A 84 -15.96 -2.23 -0.40
CA GLY A 84 -14.83 -1.68 -1.15
C GLY A 84 -13.46 -2.12 -0.61
N LEU A 85 -13.29 -2.16 0.71
CA LEU A 85 -12.05 -2.63 1.36
C LEU A 85 -11.81 -4.12 1.11
N PHE A 86 -12.85 -4.96 1.12
CA PHE A 86 -12.73 -6.38 0.77
C PHE A 86 -12.34 -6.58 -0.70
N MET A 87 -12.98 -5.85 -1.62
CA MET A 87 -12.60 -5.90 -3.05
C MET A 87 -11.15 -5.44 -3.27
N ALA A 88 -10.75 -4.35 -2.62
CA ALA A 88 -9.38 -3.84 -2.71
C ALA A 88 -8.37 -4.87 -2.19
N LEU A 89 -8.68 -5.51 -1.06
CA LEU A 89 -7.85 -6.59 -0.50
C LEU A 89 -7.72 -7.76 -1.47
N HIS A 90 -8.83 -8.19 -2.07
CA HIS A 90 -8.85 -9.29 -3.04
C HIS A 90 -7.98 -8.98 -4.26
N PHE A 91 -8.24 -7.88 -4.97
CA PHE A 91 -7.49 -7.53 -6.18
C PHE A 91 -6.01 -7.25 -5.91
N LEU A 92 -5.69 -6.63 -4.77
CA LEU A 92 -4.30 -6.38 -4.41
C LEU A 92 -3.54 -7.67 -4.10
N THR A 93 -4.20 -8.65 -3.48
CA THR A 93 -3.63 -9.97 -3.21
C THR A 93 -3.39 -10.73 -4.50
N GLU A 94 -4.38 -10.82 -5.39
CA GLU A 94 -4.21 -11.46 -6.71
C GLU A 94 -3.07 -10.82 -7.51
N ARG A 95 -2.96 -9.49 -7.46
CA ARG A 95 -1.88 -8.78 -8.14
C ARG A 95 -0.52 -9.09 -7.53
N ALA A 96 -0.42 -9.15 -6.20
CA ALA A 96 0.81 -9.51 -5.50
C ALA A 96 1.27 -10.93 -5.86
N GLU A 97 0.33 -11.88 -5.92
CA GLU A 97 0.61 -13.26 -6.34
C GLU A 97 1.13 -13.33 -7.77
N SER A 98 0.47 -12.63 -8.71
CA SER A 98 0.90 -12.56 -10.11
C SER A 98 2.33 -12.00 -10.26
N VAL A 99 2.66 -10.93 -9.52
CA VAL A 99 4.01 -10.33 -9.52
C VAL A 99 5.03 -11.30 -8.91
N SER A 100 4.67 -11.99 -7.83
CA SER A 100 5.52 -12.99 -7.16
C SER A 100 5.86 -14.16 -8.08
N LEU A 101 4.88 -14.72 -8.79
CA LEU A 101 5.09 -15.78 -9.78
C LEU A 101 6.01 -15.31 -10.91
N GLY A 102 5.78 -14.12 -11.45
CA GLY A 102 6.63 -13.55 -12.49
C GLY A 102 8.08 -13.33 -12.04
N LEU A 103 8.31 -13.03 -10.75
CA LEU A 103 9.65 -12.95 -10.17
C LEU A 103 10.32 -14.33 -10.03
N LEU A 104 9.59 -15.33 -9.55
CA LEU A 104 10.10 -16.71 -9.40
C LEU A 104 10.52 -17.31 -10.75
N GLU A 105 9.72 -17.14 -11.79
CA GLU A 105 10.05 -17.61 -13.15
C GLU A 105 11.32 -16.95 -13.70
N LYS A 106 11.49 -15.64 -13.48
CA LYS A 106 12.70 -14.91 -13.88
C LYS A 106 13.94 -15.42 -13.15
N GLN A 107 13.82 -15.72 -11.86
CA GLN A 107 14.93 -16.27 -11.06
C GLN A 107 15.33 -17.68 -11.50
N GLN A 108 14.38 -18.53 -11.91
CA GLN A 108 14.68 -19.86 -12.43
C GLN A 108 15.43 -19.79 -13.77
N LYS A 109 15.02 -18.89 -14.67
CA LYS A 109 15.70 -18.68 -15.97
C LYS A 109 17.13 -18.15 -15.85
N GLN A 110 17.44 -17.38 -14.81
CA GLN A 110 18.81 -16.89 -14.56
C GLN A 110 19.77 -17.95 -13.99
N LYS A 111 19.25 -19.07 -13.49
CA LYS A 111 20.04 -20.16 -12.89
C LYS A 111 20.26 -21.35 -13.82
N SER A 112 19.59 -21.39 -14.97
CA SER A 112 19.72 -22.44 -15.99
C SER A 112 20.63 -22.01 -17.12
#